data_AF-A0A8H5G8T8-F1
#
_entry.id   AF-A0A8H5G8T8-F1
#
_cell.length_a   1.000
_cell.length_b   1.000
_cell.length_c   1.000
_cell.angle_alpha   90.00
_cell.angle_beta   90.00
_cell.angle_gamma   90.00
#
_symmetry.space_group_name_H-M   'P 1'
#
loop_
_entity.id
_entity.type
_entity.pdbx_description
1 polymer ?
#
loop_
_entity_poly.entity_id
_entity_poly.type
_entity_poly.pdbx_seq_one_letter_code
_entity_poly.pdbx_strand_id
1 'polypeptide(L)'
;MTPLPVFQLPLQAGHPPLGYESPSVSEPPSANRERDVFLGRQRCLVCGIFEATCNSEVLHRCCIASREFWLKWNDLKRRGWIPFNARRRPYHEPRNMLSLCPSHREYLEGYRFFIRFIPQAQKFVFINYSGIQSLQKFHGKAIPLDIREPDTPFPSVFILHEMRVRGTYPFRPAEPDIPEYQDITWQEWVLSEDLFDNVTGLFRRDRPPGFRYSDEEDVKASTEVPVLQCLGTTIPQGSPSHDMVNADNGVVDEILQATWELASWRACVQEGEARARVEAERGAKISEDSE
;
A
#
# COMPACT_ATOMS: atom_id res chain seq x y z
N MET A 1 -35.48 21.95 29.50
CA MET A 1 -34.48 21.23 28.68
C MET A 1 -34.30 19.86 29.30
N THR A 2 -34.67 18.80 28.57
CA THR A 2 -34.59 17.42 29.05
C THR A 2 -33.13 16.95 28.94
N PRO A 3 -32.50 16.42 30.00
CA PRO A 3 -31.14 15.93 29.94
C PRO A 3 -31.05 14.72 28.99
N LEU A 4 -30.02 14.70 28.15
CA LEU A 4 -29.75 13.57 27.26
C LEU A 4 -29.41 12.33 28.09
N PRO A 5 -29.90 11.13 27.72
CA PRO A 5 -29.59 9.89 28.42
C PRO A 5 -28.10 9.60 28.35
N VAL A 6 -27.49 9.34 29.52
CA VAL A 6 -26.08 8.96 29.64
C VAL A 6 -25.93 7.53 29.16
N PHE A 7 -25.25 7.34 28.02
CA PHE A 7 -24.90 6.02 27.51
C PHE A 7 -23.68 5.52 28.27
N GLN A 8 -23.79 4.41 29.01
CA GLN A 8 -22.64 3.77 29.62
C GLN A 8 -21.85 3.00 28.56
N LEU A 9 -20.61 3.40 28.33
CA LEU A 9 -19.68 2.64 27.49
C LEU A 9 -19.36 1.30 28.16
N PRO A 10 -19.28 0.18 27.41
CA PRO A 10 -19.11 -1.17 27.96
C PRO A 10 -17.68 -1.48 28.45
N LEU A 11 -16.85 -0.48 28.73
CA LEU A 11 -15.45 -0.69 29.12
C LEU A 11 -15.23 -0.20 30.54
N GLN A 12 -15.04 -1.14 31.47
CA GLN A 12 -14.58 -0.84 32.82
C GLN A 12 -13.16 -0.28 32.78
N ALA A 13 -12.93 0.81 33.50
CA ALA A 13 -11.62 1.40 33.68
C ALA A 13 -10.73 0.46 34.52
N GLY A 14 -9.59 0.03 33.96
CA GLY A 14 -8.54 -0.59 34.78
C GLY A 14 -7.60 -1.60 34.11
N HIS A 15 -7.96 -2.21 32.98
CA HIS A 15 -7.08 -3.21 32.35
C HIS A 15 -7.08 -3.12 30.81
N PRO A 16 -5.91 -3.16 30.14
CA PRO A 16 -5.86 -3.37 28.70
C PRO A 16 -6.44 -4.76 28.36
N PRO A 17 -7.08 -4.95 27.20
CA PRO A 17 -7.52 -6.26 26.75
C PRO A 17 -6.36 -7.26 26.75
N LEU A 18 -6.57 -8.46 27.31
CA LEU A 18 -5.62 -9.57 27.21
C LEU A 18 -5.32 -9.85 25.73
N GLY A 19 -4.05 -9.74 25.32
CA GLY A 19 -3.60 -10.05 23.95
C GLY A 19 -2.48 -9.17 23.38
N TYR A 20 -2.05 -8.13 24.08
CA TYR A 20 -0.95 -7.24 23.66
C TYR A 20 0.43 -7.76 24.11
N GLU A 21 0.87 -8.89 23.57
CA GLU A 21 2.29 -9.22 23.55
C GLU A 21 2.76 -9.19 22.11
N SER A 22 3.61 -8.21 21.77
CA SER A 22 4.25 -8.08 20.45
C SER A 22 5.37 -9.11 20.31
N PRO A 23 5.19 -10.17 19.51
CA PRO A 23 6.25 -11.15 19.30
C PRO A 23 7.24 -10.59 18.27
N SER A 24 8.53 -10.84 18.53
CA SER A 24 9.68 -10.39 17.73
C SER A 24 9.55 -10.59 16.22
N VAL A 25 10.11 -9.63 15.49
CA VAL A 25 10.03 -9.46 14.03
C VAL A 25 10.84 -10.55 13.32
N SER A 26 10.17 -11.38 12.53
CA SER A 26 10.83 -12.20 11.51
C SER A 26 10.79 -11.45 10.19
N GLU A 27 11.92 -11.42 9.46
CA GLU A 27 12.04 -10.68 8.21
C GLU A 27 11.08 -11.22 7.12
N PRO A 28 10.38 -10.35 6.39
CA PRO A 28 9.50 -10.74 5.30
C PRO A 28 10.29 -11.08 4.01
N PRO A 29 9.74 -11.93 3.13
CA PRO A 29 10.42 -12.42 1.91
C PRO A 29 10.80 -11.31 0.92
N SER A 30 11.78 -11.60 0.06
CA SER A 30 12.55 -10.68 -0.79
C SER A 30 11.74 -9.88 -1.82
N ALA A 31 10.58 -10.36 -2.26
CA ALA A 31 9.86 -9.89 -3.46
C ALA A 31 9.66 -8.35 -3.56
N ASN A 32 9.36 -7.68 -2.44
CA ASN A 32 9.15 -6.23 -2.44
C ASN A 32 10.40 -5.36 -2.58
N ARG A 33 11.61 -5.94 -2.68
CA ARG A 33 12.82 -5.10 -2.75
C ARG A 33 12.84 -4.28 -4.03
N GLU A 34 12.25 -4.78 -5.11
CA GLU A 34 12.42 -4.17 -6.44
C GLU A 34 11.40 -3.05 -6.73
N ARG A 35 10.16 -3.18 -6.23
CA ARG A 35 9.09 -2.19 -6.44
C ARG A 35 9.48 -0.77 -6.00
N ASP A 36 10.05 -0.69 -4.79
CA ASP A 36 10.39 0.57 -4.12
C ASP A 36 11.85 1.02 -4.41
N VAL A 37 12.47 0.45 -5.43
CA VAL A 37 13.81 0.82 -5.90
C VAL A 37 13.70 1.83 -7.05
N PHE A 38 14.25 3.01 -6.83
CA PHE A 38 14.31 4.09 -7.81
C PHE A 38 15.77 4.50 -8.03
N LEU A 39 16.18 4.53 -9.29
CA LEU A 39 17.58 4.75 -9.71
C LEU A 39 18.56 3.80 -9.01
N GLY A 40 18.17 2.52 -8.87
CA GLY A 40 18.98 1.48 -8.22
C GLY A 40 19.09 1.59 -6.70
N ARG A 41 18.25 2.40 -6.04
CA ARG A 41 18.25 2.56 -4.57
C ARG A 41 16.88 2.34 -3.99
N GLN A 42 16.78 1.59 -2.89
CA GLN A 42 15.54 1.51 -2.13
C GLN A 42 15.25 2.88 -1.51
N ARG A 43 14.01 3.36 -1.61
CA ARG A 43 13.61 4.68 -1.10
C ARG A 43 12.38 4.61 -0.20
N CYS A 44 12.27 5.58 0.72
CA CYS A 44 11.00 5.83 1.38
C CYS A 44 9.99 6.35 0.35
N LEU A 45 8.85 5.67 0.22
CA LEU A 45 7.80 6.04 -0.73
C LEU A 45 7.23 7.46 -0.49
N VAL A 46 7.27 7.97 0.74
CA VAL A 46 6.71 9.30 1.06
C VAL A 46 7.71 10.41 0.75
N CYS A 47 8.95 10.32 1.26
CA CYS A 47 9.91 11.43 1.20
C CYS A 47 11.12 11.20 0.28
N GLY A 48 11.29 10.03 -0.32
CA GLY A 48 12.41 9.75 -1.22
C GLY A 48 13.77 9.56 -0.53
N ILE A 49 13.84 9.71 0.80
CA ILE A 49 15.07 9.48 1.57
C ILE A 49 15.48 8.01 1.42
N PHE A 50 16.77 7.78 1.24
CA PHE A 50 17.41 6.47 1.12
C PHE A 50 18.60 6.37 2.08
N GLU A 51 19.09 5.15 2.27
CA GLU A 51 19.98 4.74 3.36
C GLU A 51 21.31 5.52 3.45
N ALA A 52 21.87 6.00 2.33
CA ALA A 52 23.21 6.60 2.33
C ALA A 52 23.31 8.03 2.93
N THR A 53 22.19 8.70 3.22
CA THR A 53 22.22 10.04 3.84
C THR A 53 22.13 10.02 5.36
N CYS A 54 21.88 8.86 5.97
CA CYS A 54 21.65 8.72 7.39
C CYS A 54 22.55 7.60 7.91
N ASN A 55 23.50 7.90 8.80
CA ASN A 55 24.52 6.98 9.34
C ASN A 55 24.00 5.70 10.05
N SER A 56 22.72 5.32 9.98
CA SER A 56 22.18 4.13 10.67
C SER A 56 20.73 3.73 10.31
N GLU A 57 20.00 4.42 9.43
CA GLU A 57 18.55 4.17 9.31
C GLU A 57 18.18 3.37 8.06
N VAL A 58 18.25 2.05 8.21
CA VAL A 58 17.72 1.03 7.28
C VAL A 58 16.25 1.34 6.98
N LEU A 59 15.87 1.42 5.70
CA LEU A 59 14.46 1.54 5.32
C LEU A 59 13.68 0.34 5.86
N HIS A 60 12.57 0.62 6.55
CA HIS A 60 11.75 -0.41 7.14
C HIS A 60 10.62 -0.83 6.20
N ARG A 61 10.42 -2.15 6.14
CA ARG A 61 9.23 -2.74 5.52
C ARG A 61 8.10 -2.75 6.53
N CYS A 62 7.05 -2.00 6.23
CA CYS A 62 5.92 -1.78 7.13
C CYS A 62 4.67 -2.43 6.55
N CYS A 63 3.94 -3.21 7.35
CA CYS A 63 2.63 -3.72 6.96
C CYS A 63 1.60 -2.58 6.98
N ILE A 64 0.77 -2.46 5.94
CA ILE A 64 -0.34 -1.51 5.91
C ILE A 64 -1.44 -1.98 6.88
N ALA A 65 -1.89 -3.24 6.74
CA ALA A 65 -2.70 -3.91 7.75
C ALA A 65 -1.78 -4.67 8.72
N SER A 66 -1.74 -4.21 9.97
CA SER A 66 -0.87 -4.74 11.04
C SER A 66 -1.14 -6.21 11.38
N ARG A 67 -0.22 -6.84 12.12
CA ARG A 67 -0.29 -8.26 12.52
C ARG A 67 -1.59 -8.65 13.24
N GLU A 68 -2.16 -7.73 14.02
CA GLU A 68 -3.43 -7.91 14.72
C GLU A 68 -4.61 -8.21 13.77
N PHE A 69 -4.44 -7.97 12.47
CA PHE A 69 -5.41 -8.29 11.44
C PHE A 69 -5.39 -9.75 10.97
N TRP A 70 -4.61 -10.67 11.54
CA TRP A 70 -4.57 -12.04 10.98
C TRP A 70 -5.95 -12.70 10.84
N LEU A 71 -6.81 -12.61 11.88
CA LEU A 71 -8.19 -13.12 11.81
C LEU A 71 -9.04 -12.39 10.77
N LYS A 72 -8.81 -11.08 10.61
CA LYS A 72 -9.49 -10.23 9.65
C LYS A 72 -9.01 -10.49 8.21
N TRP A 73 -7.78 -10.93 8.00
CA TRP A 73 -7.21 -11.18 6.67
C TRP A 73 -7.98 -12.25 5.89
N ASN A 74 -8.35 -13.34 6.55
CA ASN A 74 -9.20 -14.36 5.95
C ASN A 74 -10.61 -13.83 5.68
N ASP A 75 -11.11 -12.94 6.53
CA ASP A 75 -12.40 -12.31 6.31
C ASP A 75 -12.39 -11.39 5.07
N LEU A 76 -11.32 -10.61 4.87
CA LEU A 76 -11.12 -9.79 3.68
C LEU A 76 -11.11 -10.64 2.40
N LYS A 77 -10.45 -11.81 2.43
CA LYS A 77 -10.49 -12.77 1.32
C LYS A 77 -11.91 -13.26 1.02
N ARG A 78 -12.65 -13.67 2.06
CA ARG A 78 -14.03 -14.18 1.90
C ARG A 78 -14.98 -13.10 1.37
N ARG A 79 -14.74 -11.84 1.73
CA ARG A 79 -15.51 -10.69 1.26
C ARG A 79 -15.09 -10.18 -0.12
N GLY A 80 -14.04 -10.74 -0.73
CA GLY A 80 -13.53 -10.27 -2.03
C GLY A 80 -12.80 -8.92 -1.96
N TRP A 81 -12.42 -8.47 -0.77
CA TRP A 81 -11.65 -7.22 -0.61
C TRP A 81 -10.19 -7.41 -1.05
N ILE A 82 -9.66 -8.61 -0.88
CA ILE A 82 -8.36 -9.02 -1.42
C ILE A 82 -8.51 -10.38 -2.12
N PRO A 83 -7.59 -10.76 -3.03
CA PRO A 83 -7.68 -12.05 -3.69
C PRO A 83 -7.66 -13.20 -2.68
N PHE A 84 -8.50 -14.20 -2.91
CA PHE A 84 -8.51 -15.42 -2.09
C PHE A 84 -7.11 -16.08 -2.03
N ASN A 85 -6.40 -15.99 -3.15
CA ASN A 85 -5.05 -16.48 -3.41
C ASN A 85 -3.93 -15.71 -2.68
N ALA A 86 -4.22 -14.58 -2.04
CA ALA A 86 -3.22 -13.82 -1.28
C ALA A 86 -2.54 -14.69 -0.23
N ARG A 87 -1.35 -14.31 0.21
CA ARG A 87 -0.58 -15.10 1.19
C ARG A 87 -1.39 -15.28 2.47
N ARG A 88 -1.28 -16.46 3.09
CA ARG A 88 -2.02 -16.80 4.32
C ARG A 88 -1.66 -15.87 5.49
N ARG A 89 -0.43 -15.38 5.52
CA ARG A 89 0.08 -14.48 6.56
C ARG A 89 0.19 -13.07 5.98
N PRO A 90 -0.47 -12.05 6.58
CA PRO A 90 -0.48 -10.69 6.05
C PRO A 90 0.91 -10.09 5.83
N TYR A 91 1.87 -10.40 6.71
CA TYR A 91 3.25 -9.89 6.62
C TYR A 91 4.11 -10.60 5.58
N HIS A 92 3.62 -11.70 5.00
CA HIS A 92 4.25 -12.33 3.84
C HIS A 92 3.63 -11.86 2.52
N GLU A 93 2.52 -11.10 2.55
CA GLU A 93 1.90 -10.59 1.34
C GLU A 93 2.66 -9.35 0.86
N PRO A 94 3.36 -9.41 -0.28
CA PRO A 94 4.08 -8.25 -0.81
C PRO A 94 3.19 -7.00 -0.93
N ARG A 95 1.95 -7.23 -1.37
CA ARG A 95 0.90 -6.22 -1.61
C ARG A 95 0.25 -5.69 -0.32
N ASN A 96 0.77 -6.04 0.85
CA ASN A 96 0.42 -5.46 2.15
C ASN A 96 1.59 -4.68 2.77
N MET A 97 2.65 -4.37 2.01
CA MET A 97 3.86 -3.76 2.55
C MET A 97 4.26 -2.47 1.84
N LEU A 98 4.88 -1.57 2.61
CA LEU A 98 5.50 -0.33 2.14
C LEU A 98 6.95 -0.23 2.63
N SER A 99 7.84 0.33 1.81
CA SER A 99 9.16 0.78 2.26
C SER A 99 9.09 2.23 2.75
N LEU A 100 9.34 2.43 4.05
CA LEU A 100 9.27 3.73 4.71
C LEU A 100 10.53 3.98 5.54
N CYS A 101 10.94 5.25 5.67
CA CYS A 101 11.93 5.63 6.68
C CYS A 101 11.32 5.56 8.09
N PRO A 102 12.14 5.53 9.16
CA PRO A 102 11.66 5.41 10.54
C PRO A 102 10.56 6.41 10.91
N SER A 103 10.70 7.68 10.52
CA SER A 103 9.69 8.70 10.83
C SER A 103 8.34 8.43 10.14
N HIS A 104 8.34 8.10 8.84
CA HIS A 104 7.08 7.82 8.13
C HIS A 104 6.45 6.50 8.56
N ARG A 105 7.26 5.52 8.97
CA ARG A 105 6.76 4.30 9.62
C ARG A 105 6.03 4.65 10.91
N GLU A 106 6.65 5.42 11.80
CA GLU A 106 6.04 5.84 13.07
C GLU A 106 4.73 6.60 12.82
N TYR A 107 4.70 7.48 11.81
CA TYR A 107 3.50 8.21 11.44
C TYR A 107 2.40 7.30 10.84
N LEU A 108 2.76 6.26 10.08
CA LEU A 108 1.80 5.29 9.57
C LEU A 108 1.20 4.47 10.74
N GLU A 109 2.07 3.90 11.57
CA GLU A 109 1.67 3.06 12.72
C GLU A 109 0.87 3.87 13.77
N GLY A 110 1.22 5.14 13.97
CA GLY A 110 0.50 6.09 14.83
C GLY A 110 -0.73 6.73 14.19
N TYR A 111 -1.20 6.21 13.05
CA TYR A 111 -2.38 6.66 12.33
C TYR A 111 -2.38 8.16 11.97
N ARG A 112 -1.22 8.79 11.77
CA ARG A 112 -1.12 10.25 11.52
C ARG A 112 -1.55 10.65 10.10
N PHE A 113 -1.49 9.72 9.17
CA PHE A 113 -1.92 9.91 7.78
C PHE A 113 -2.51 8.59 7.25
N PHE A 114 -3.24 8.69 6.14
CA PHE A 114 -3.56 7.53 5.32
C PHE A 114 -3.17 7.78 3.86
N ILE A 115 -3.15 6.71 3.08
CA ILE A 115 -2.95 6.74 1.65
C ILE A 115 -4.28 6.31 1.04
N ARG A 116 -4.74 7.00 0.00
CA ARG A 116 -5.98 6.65 -0.71
C ARG A 116 -5.69 6.42 -2.18
N PHE A 117 -6.22 5.34 -2.75
CA PHE A 117 -6.20 5.16 -4.20
C PHE A 117 -7.33 5.96 -4.83
N ILE A 118 -7.02 6.76 -5.84
CA ILE A 118 -7.98 7.55 -6.61
C ILE A 118 -8.11 6.90 -7.99
N PRO A 119 -9.19 6.14 -8.27
CA PRO A 119 -9.35 5.41 -9.53
C PRO A 119 -9.24 6.29 -10.78
N GLN A 120 -9.84 7.47 -10.75
CA GLN A 120 -9.85 8.44 -11.86
C GLN A 120 -8.45 8.94 -12.21
N ALA A 121 -7.63 9.18 -11.17
CA ALA A 121 -6.24 9.62 -11.35
C ALA A 121 -5.28 8.43 -11.56
N GLN A 122 -5.72 7.20 -11.28
CA GLN A 122 -4.88 6.01 -11.21
C GLN A 122 -3.65 6.16 -10.29
N LYS A 123 -3.81 6.91 -9.19
CA LYS A 123 -2.72 7.28 -8.27
C LYS A 123 -3.06 6.96 -6.82
N PHE A 124 -2.02 6.66 -6.03
CA PHE A 124 -2.10 6.59 -4.58
C PHE A 124 -1.72 7.96 -3.99
N VAL A 125 -2.61 8.57 -3.23
CA VAL A 125 -2.47 9.94 -2.72
C VAL A 125 -2.23 9.91 -1.21
N PHE A 126 -1.24 10.68 -0.76
CA PHE A 126 -0.93 10.84 0.66
C PHE A 126 -1.87 11.88 1.30
N ILE A 127 -2.57 11.51 2.38
CA ILE A 127 -3.50 12.39 3.10
C ILE A 127 -3.04 12.59 4.54
N ASN A 128 -2.45 13.75 4.81
CA ASN A 128 -2.17 14.23 6.17
C ASN A 128 -3.49 14.50 6.94
N TYR A 129 -4.02 13.48 7.62
CA TYR A 129 -5.27 13.62 8.38
C TYR A 129 -5.06 14.19 9.78
N SER A 130 -3.89 13.95 10.38
CA SER A 130 -3.55 14.50 11.70
C SER A 130 -3.35 16.01 11.72
N GLY A 131 -3.09 16.63 10.56
CA GLY A 131 -2.78 18.05 10.42
C GLY A 131 -1.42 18.44 10.97
N ILE A 132 -0.50 17.49 11.13
CA ILE A 132 0.87 17.75 11.55
C ILE A 132 1.58 18.56 10.45
N GLN A 133 2.23 19.66 10.84
CA GLN A 133 2.86 20.60 9.89
C GLN A 133 3.96 19.95 9.04
N SER A 134 4.78 19.06 9.62
CA SER A 134 5.86 18.38 8.89
C SER A 134 5.36 17.45 7.78
N LEU A 135 4.09 17.00 7.86
CA LEU A 135 3.45 16.15 6.86
C LEU A 135 2.70 16.96 5.79
N GLN A 136 2.52 18.27 5.99
CA GLN A 136 1.68 19.08 5.11
C GLN A 136 2.21 19.14 3.68
N LYS A 137 3.54 19.15 3.51
CA LYS A 137 4.18 19.14 2.19
C LYS A 137 3.87 17.91 1.34
N PHE A 138 3.40 16.82 1.97
CA PHE A 138 3.03 15.58 1.28
C PHE A 138 1.52 15.48 1.03
N HIS A 139 0.70 16.28 1.72
CA HIS A 139 -0.76 16.22 1.65
C HIS A 139 -1.27 16.48 0.23
N GLY A 140 -2.20 15.65 -0.25
CA GLY A 140 -2.80 15.77 -1.59
C GLY A 140 -1.87 15.37 -2.73
N LYS A 141 -0.64 14.92 -2.46
CA LYS A 141 0.34 14.51 -3.48
C LYS A 141 0.39 13.00 -3.67
N ALA A 142 0.62 12.58 -4.91
CA ALA A 142 0.72 11.18 -5.27
C ALA A 142 2.06 10.56 -4.86
N ILE A 143 1.99 9.38 -4.25
CA ILE A 143 3.11 8.51 -3.85
C ILE A 143 3.46 7.61 -5.04
N PRO A 144 4.76 7.34 -5.31
CA PRO A 144 5.19 6.54 -6.46
C PRO A 144 4.94 5.04 -6.26
N LEU A 145 3.67 4.66 -6.24
CA LEU A 145 3.18 3.30 -6.33
C LEU A 145 2.55 3.11 -7.71
N ASP A 146 3.15 2.24 -8.52
CA ASP A 146 2.72 2.02 -9.89
C ASP A 146 1.64 0.93 -9.96
N ILE A 147 0.44 1.28 -10.40
CA ILE A 147 -0.69 0.34 -10.50
C ILE A 147 -0.44 -0.84 -11.46
N ARG A 148 0.56 -0.75 -12.34
CA ARG A 148 0.94 -1.82 -13.27
C ARG A 148 1.89 -2.83 -12.65
N GLU A 149 2.45 -2.55 -11.48
CA GLU A 149 3.36 -3.48 -10.83
C GLU A 149 2.63 -4.64 -10.14
N PRO A 150 3.11 -5.88 -10.34
CA PRO A 150 2.57 -7.08 -9.69
C PRO A 150 2.53 -7.01 -8.15
N ASP A 151 3.44 -6.25 -7.54
CA ASP A 151 3.61 -6.17 -6.09
C ASP A 151 3.05 -4.87 -5.48
N THR A 152 2.36 -4.04 -6.27
CA THR A 152 1.72 -2.83 -5.77
C THR A 152 0.64 -3.16 -4.73
N PRO A 153 0.55 -2.41 -3.62
CA PRO A 153 -0.37 -2.76 -2.57
C PRO A 153 -1.82 -2.75 -3.01
N PHE A 154 -2.64 -3.62 -2.41
CA PHE A 154 -4.07 -3.62 -2.67
C PHE A 154 -4.71 -2.33 -2.15
N PRO A 155 -5.42 -1.54 -2.98
CA PRO A 155 -6.13 -0.36 -2.51
C PRO A 155 -7.09 -0.62 -1.35
N SER A 156 -7.75 -1.78 -1.34
CA SER A 156 -8.66 -2.18 -0.25
C SER A 156 -8.01 -2.24 1.13
N VAL A 157 -6.72 -2.57 1.20
CA VAL A 157 -5.97 -2.59 2.47
C VAL A 157 -5.77 -1.17 2.99
N PHE A 158 -5.64 -0.19 2.10
CA PHE A 158 -5.58 1.22 2.46
C PHE A 158 -6.91 1.76 2.99
N ILE A 159 -8.06 1.27 2.49
CA ILE A 159 -9.38 1.63 3.03
C ILE A 159 -9.45 1.29 4.53
N LEU A 160 -8.98 0.11 4.92
CA LEU A 160 -8.99 -0.32 6.33
C LEU A 160 -8.10 0.57 7.20
N HIS A 161 -6.93 0.94 6.68
CA HIS A 161 -6.03 1.87 7.36
C HIS A 161 -6.66 3.24 7.51
N GLU A 162 -7.28 3.76 6.44
CA GLU A 162 -8.02 5.01 6.45
C GLU A 162 -9.12 5.02 7.51
N MET A 163 -9.95 3.96 7.61
CA MET A 163 -10.99 3.87 8.63
C MET A 163 -10.43 3.95 10.06
N ARG A 164 -9.24 3.37 10.30
CA ARG A 164 -8.57 3.47 11.62
C ARG A 164 -8.04 4.88 11.88
N VAL A 165 -7.49 5.53 10.86
CA VAL A 165 -7.05 6.92 10.98
C VAL A 165 -8.24 7.82 11.31
N ARG A 166 -9.36 7.67 10.61
CA ARG A 166 -10.60 8.41 10.91
C ARG A 166 -11.12 8.16 12.32
N GLY A 167 -11.15 6.90 12.76
CA GLY A 167 -11.51 6.55 14.13
C GLY A 167 -10.56 7.13 15.19
N THR A 168 -9.30 7.36 14.84
CA THR A 168 -8.30 7.98 15.73
C THR A 168 -8.50 9.50 15.87
N TYR A 169 -9.03 10.17 14.84
CA TYR A 169 -9.32 11.62 14.86
C TYR A 169 -10.80 11.88 14.53
N PRO A 170 -11.73 11.56 15.44
CA PRO A 170 -13.17 11.63 15.16
C PRO A 170 -13.70 13.04 14.93
N PHE A 171 -12.95 14.08 15.33
CA PHE A 171 -13.32 15.49 15.18
C PHE A 171 -12.68 16.18 13.98
N ARG A 172 -11.86 15.47 13.19
CA ARG A 172 -11.35 16.00 11.93
C ARG A 172 -12.46 15.99 10.87
N PRO A 173 -12.41 16.90 9.88
CA PRO A 173 -13.36 16.89 8.77
C PRO A 173 -13.43 15.52 8.11
N ALA A 174 -14.65 15.07 7.84
CA ALA A 174 -14.89 13.79 7.17
C ALA A 174 -14.34 13.78 5.74
N GLU A 175 -14.30 14.93 5.09
CA GLU A 175 -13.70 15.08 3.76
C GLU A 175 -12.36 15.79 3.91
N PRO A 176 -11.24 15.08 3.71
CA PRO A 176 -9.95 15.73 3.61
C PRO A 176 -9.90 16.57 2.33
N ASP A 177 -9.15 17.67 2.37
CA ASP A 177 -8.91 18.54 1.23
C ASP A 177 -7.98 17.84 0.22
N ILE A 178 -8.55 17.20 -0.81
CA ILE A 178 -7.78 16.55 -1.87
C ILE A 178 -7.96 17.38 -3.14
N PRO A 179 -6.88 17.70 -3.88
CA PRO A 179 -7.00 18.34 -5.19
C PRO A 179 -7.89 17.54 -6.13
N GLU A 180 -8.48 18.22 -7.12
CA GLU A 180 -9.18 17.54 -8.22
C GLU A 180 -8.25 16.54 -8.90
N TYR A 181 -8.81 15.46 -9.45
CA TYR A 181 -8.02 14.32 -9.89
C TYR A 181 -7.00 14.65 -10.99
N GLN A 182 -7.27 15.67 -11.81
CA GLN A 182 -6.37 16.19 -12.85
C GLN A 182 -5.18 16.96 -12.26
N ASP A 183 -5.36 17.54 -11.07
CA ASP A 183 -4.37 18.40 -10.40
C ASP A 183 -3.50 17.63 -9.41
N ILE A 184 -3.73 16.32 -9.25
CA ILE A 184 -2.91 15.47 -8.38
C ILE A 184 -1.50 15.33 -8.97
N THR A 185 -0.56 16.07 -8.41
CA THR A 185 0.87 16.00 -8.75
C THR A 185 1.60 14.92 -7.96
N TRP A 186 2.72 14.43 -8.50
CA TRP A 186 3.64 13.57 -7.76
C TRP A 186 4.32 14.31 -6.60
N GLN A 187 4.85 13.56 -5.62
CA GLN A 187 5.71 14.12 -4.57
C GLN A 187 6.89 14.89 -5.18
N GLU A 188 7.34 15.93 -4.47
CA GLU A 188 8.42 16.82 -4.96
C GLU A 188 9.70 16.05 -5.32
N TRP A 189 10.08 15.04 -4.54
CA TRP A 189 11.29 14.25 -4.79
C TRP A 189 11.20 13.41 -6.07
N VAL A 190 9.98 12.99 -6.46
CA VAL A 190 9.74 12.27 -7.72
C VAL A 190 9.94 13.21 -8.90
N LEU A 191 9.46 14.45 -8.78
CA LEU A 191 9.58 15.47 -9.81
C LEU A 191 11.03 15.99 -9.93
N SER A 192 11.68 16.27 -8.79
CA SER A 192 13.03 16.85 -8.77
C SER A 192 14.10 15.91 -9.31
N GLU A 193 13.88 14.60 -9.19
CA GLU A 193 14.79 13.57 -9.70
C GLU A 193 14.35 13.00 -11.07
N ASP A 194 13.32 13.58 -11.70
CA ASP A 194 12.78 13.16 -13.00
C ASP A 194 12.50 11.64 -13.06
N LEU A 195 11.90 11.11 -11.99
CA LEU A 195 11.69 9.67 -11.83
C LEU A 195 10.48 9.16 -12.61
N PHE A 196 9.54 10.02 -12.95
CA PHE A 196 8.32 9.64 -13.66
C PHE A 196 8.36 10.21 -15.07
N ASP A 197 8.41 9.31 -16.06
CA ASP A 197 8.33 9.69 -17.46
C ASP A 197 6.87 9.89 -17.86
N ASN A 198 6.47 11.15 -18.11
CA ASN A 198 5.12 11.48 -18.53
C ASN A 198 4.73 10.93 -19.91
N VAL A 199 5.70 10.55 -20.75
CA VAL A 199 5.44 10.01 -22.11
C VAL A 199 5.06 8.54 -22.03
N THR A 200 5.87 7.73 -21.34
CA THR A 200 5.59 6.30 -21.16
C THR A 200 4.64 6.04 -19.98
N GLY A 201 4.48 7.04 -19.12
CA GLY A 201 3.79 6.94 -17.85
C GLY A 201 4.52 6.06 -16.85
N LEU A 202 5.80 5.70 -17.03
CA LEU A 202 6.55 4.72 -16.21
C LEU A 202 7.53 5.38 -15.24
N PHE A 203 7.81 4.69 -14.13
CA PHE A 203 8.89 5.08 -13.23
C PHE A 203 10.25 4.57 -13.71
N ARG A 204 11.27 5.44 -13.63
CA ARG A 204 12.67 5.10 -13.88
C ARG A 204 13.25 4.38 -12.66
N ARG A 205 13.37 3.06 -12.76
CA ARG A 205 13.97 2.23 -11.71
C ARG A 205 15.46 2.00 -11.91
N ASP A 206 15.89 1.94 -13.17
CA ASP A 206 17.27 1.65 -13.52
C ASP A 206 18.22 2.78 -13.14
N ARG A 207 19.44 2.39 -12.75
CA ARG A 207 20.51 3.33 -12.46
C ARG A 207 21.04 3.93 -13.78
N PRO A 208 21.20 5.26 -13.87
CA PRO A 208 21.81 5.86 -15.05
C PRO A 208 23.22 5.31 -15.30
N PRO A 209 23.60 5.01 -16.55
CA PRO A 209 24.96 4.59 -16.89
C PRO A 209 25.98 5.65 -16.44
N GLY A 210 26.95 5.26 -15.62
CA GLY A 210 28.05 6.13 -15.18
C GLY A 210 27.91 6.77 -13.79
N PHE A 211 26.78 6.61 -13.10
CA PHE A 211 26.62 7.13 -11.73
C PHE A 211 27.30 6.20 -10.71
N ARG A 212 28.63 6.28 -10.58
CA ARG A 212 29.38 5.58 -9.51
C ARG A 212 29.17 6.32 -8.19
N TYR A 213 28.51 5.68 -7.25
CA TYR A 213 28.62 6.05 -5.84
C TYR A 213 29.83 5.33 -5.28
N SER A 214 30.53 5.99 -4.36
CA SER A 214 31.87 5.59 -3.89
C SER A 214 31.93 4.24 -3.20
N ASP A 215 30.79 3.64 -2.84
CA ASP A 215 30.74 2.41 -2.06
C ASP A 215 29.75 1.41 -2.70
N GLU A 216 30.30 0.24 -3.01
CA GLU A 216 29.69 -1.10 -3.11
C GLU A 216 29.30 -1.74 -4.46
N GLU A 217 29.42 -3.08 -4.35
CA GLU A 217 29.64 -4.16 -5.31
C GLU A 217 28.42 -4.52 -6.18
N ASP A 218 28.75 -5.17 -7.30
CA ASP A 218 27.88 -5.70 -8.33
C ASP A 218 26.69 -6.53 -7.80
N VAL A 219 25.47 -6.06 -8.09
CA VAL A 219 24.25 -6.88 -8.07
C VAL A 219 23.70 -6.95 -9.49
N LYS A 220 23.56 -8.19 -9.98
CA LYS A 220 23.25 -8.54 -11.37
C LYS A 220 21.87 -8.08 -11.86
N ALA A 221 21.88 -7.75 -13.15
CA ALA A 221 20.84 -7.41 -14.12
C ALA A 221 19.38 -7.84 -13.86
N SER A 222 18.51 -6.87 -14.17
CA SER A 222 17.05 -6.92 -14.18
C SER A 222 16.48 -7.85 -15.26
N THR A 223 15.29 -8.39 -14.98
CA THR A 223 14.49 -9.22 -15.92
C THR A 223 13.54 -8.30 -16.69
N GLU A 224 13.51 -8.42 -18.02
CA GLU A 224 12.60 -7.67 -18.89
C GLU A 224 11.13 -7.97 -18.54
N VAL A 225 10.40 -6.94 -18.14
CA VAL A 225 8.95 -7.01 -17.90
C VAL A 225 8.22 -6.76 -19.23
N PRO A 226 7.25 -7.60 -19.64
CA PRO A 226 6.49 -7.35 -20.85
C PRO A 226 5.62 -6.10 -20.70
N VAL A 227 5.69 -5.21 -21.69
CA VAL A 227 4.84 -4.03 -21.83
C VAL A 227 3.41 -4.49 -22.13
N LEU A 228 2.54 -4.45 -21.12
CA LEU A 228 1.10 -4.59 -21.31
C LEU A 228 0.54 -3.25 -21.82
N GLN A 229 0.14 -3.22 -23.09
CA GLN A 229 -0.67 -2.14 -23.64
C GLN A 229 -2.03 -2.13 -22.94
N CYS A 230 -2.32 -1.09 -22.16
CA CYS A 230 -3.68 -0.83 -21.67
C CYS A 230 -4.56 -0.42 -22.85
N LEU A 231 -5.49 -1.30 -23.23
CA LEU A 231 -6.61 -0.95 -24.10
C LEU A 231 -7.51 0.03 -23.33
N GLY A 232 -7.78 1.19 -23.94
CA GLY A 232 -8.72 2.17 -23.42
C GLY A 232 -10.12 1.56 -23.34
N THR A 233 -10.57 1.27 -22.13
CA THR A 233 -11.95 0.90 -21.86
C THR A 233 -12.78 2.18 -21.83
N THR A 234 -13.69 2.32 -22.78
CA THR A 234 -14.74 3.34 -22.80
C THR A 234 -15.64 3.12 -21.58
N ILE A 235 -15.50 3.96 -20.55
CA ILE A 235 -16.43 3.99 -19.41
C ILE A 235 -17.76 4.60 -19.89
N PRO A 236 -18.93 4.03 -19.55
CA PRO A 236 -20.22 4.66 -19.84
C PRO A 236 -20.30 6.01 -19.14
N GLN A 237 -20.67 7.04 -19.90
CA GLN A 237 -20.92 8.40 -19.46
C GLN A 237 -22.06 8.43 -18.42
N GLY A 238 -21.72 8.22 -17.14
CA GLY A 238 -22.54 8.56 -15.99
C GLY A 238 -22.06 9.91 -15.45
N SER A 239 -22.99 10.83 -15.23
CA SER A 239 -22.74 12.22 -14.80
C SER A 239 -21.75 12.32 -13.62
N PRO A 240 -20.87 13.35 -13.60
CA PRO A 240 -19.89 13.52 -12.53
C PRO A 240 -20.60 14.03 -11.27
N SER A 241 -20.70 13.18 -10.25
CA SER A 241 -20.95 13.65 -8.88
C SER A 241 -19.64 14.23 -8.36
N HIS A 242 -19.58 15.55 -8.30
CA HIS A 242 -18.37 16.35 -8.12
C HIS A 242 -17.95 16.54 -6.66
N ASP A 243 -18.24 15.58 -5.80
CA ASP A 243 -17.81 15.57 -4.40
C ASP A 243 -17.01 14.30 -4.17
N MET A 244 -15.73 14.42 -3.81
CA MET A 244 -14.93 13.30 -3.33
C MET A 244 -15.41 12.98 -1.90
N VAL A 245 -16.58 12.34 -1.84
CA VAL A 245 -17.29 12.02 -0.61
C VAL A 245 -16.40 11.21 0.33
N ASN A 246 -16.72 11.30 1.61
CA ASN A 246 -16.31 10.39 2.70
C ASN A 246 -16.09 8.93 2.22
N ALA A 247 -15.41 8.07 2.98
CA ALA A 247 -15.34 6.63 2.66
C ALA A 247 -16.71 5.95 2.85
N ASP A 248 -17.70 6.41 2.10
CA ASP A 248 -19.04 5.89 1.98
C ASP A 248 -18.99 4.59 1.17
N ASN A 249 -20.13 3.91 1.12
CA ASN A 249 -20.20 2.63 0.42
C ASN A 249 -19.89 2.79 -1.08
N GLY A 250 -20.21 3.94 -1.69
CA GLY A 250 -19.97 4.18 -3.12
C GLY A 250 -18.48 4.28 -3.46
N VAL A 251 -17.72 5.08 -2.70
CA VAL A 251 -16.27 5.22 -2.86
C VAL A 251 -15.56 3.90 -2.57
N VAL A 252 -16.00 3.16 -1.55
CA VAL A 252 -15.45 1.83 -1.25
C VAL A 252 -15.71 0.87 -2.41
N ASP A 253 -16.94 0.80 -2.92
CA ASP A 253 -17.29 -0.08 -4.03
C ASP A 253 -16.53 0.28 -5.30
N GLU A 254 -16.34 1.56 -5.59
CA GLU A 254 -15.55 2.03 -6.73
C GLU A 254 -14.08 1.61 -6.62
N ILE A 255 -13.45 1.83 -5.46
CA ILE A 255 -12.07 1.41 -5.22
C ILE A 255 -11.94 -0.11 -5.31
N LEU A 256 -12.91 -0.88 -4.79
CA LEU A 256 -12.90 -2.34 -4.88
C LEU A 256 -13.03 -2.83 -6.31
N GLN A 257 -13.93 -2.24 -7.09
CA GLN A 257 -14.09 -2.57 -8.52
C GLN A 257 -12.79 -2.28 -9.28
N ALA A 258 -12.20 -1.10 -9.08
CA ALA A 258 -10.93 -0.74 -9.71
C ALA A 258 -9.77 -1.66 -9.26
N THR A 259 -9.79 -2.11 -8.00
CA THR A 259 -8.78 -3.02 -7.43
C THR A 259 -8.73 -4.34 -8.20
N TRP A 260 -9.87 -4.87 -8.64
CA TRP A 260 -9.92 -6.16 -9.35
C TRP A 260 -9.25 -6.12 -10.73
N GLU A 261 -9.11 -4.94 -11.32
CA GLU A 261 -8.48 -4.74 -12.63
C GLU A 261 -6.95 -4.56 -12.54
N LEU A 262 -6.43 -4.30 -11.33
CA LEU A 262 -5.02 -4.02 -11.10
C LEU A 262 -4.12 -5.22 -11.43
N ALA A 263 -2.89 -4.91 -11.85
CA ALA A 263 -1.87 -5.93 -12.10
C ALA A 263 -1.56 -6.74 -10.84
N SER A 264 -1.57 -6.10 -9.67
CA SER A 264 -1.34 -6.77 -8.39
C SER A 264 -2.41 -7.80 -8.04
N TRP A 265 -3.68 -7.55 -8.39
CA TRP A 265 -4.74 -8.53 -8.23
C TRP A 265 -4.49 -9.77 -9.10
N ARG A 266 -4.25 -9.55 -10.40
CA ARG A 266 -4.00 -10.62 -11.37
C ARG A 266 -2.77 -11.46 -11.00
N ALA A 267 -1.67 -10.80 -10.66
CA ALA A 267 -0.44 -11.47 -10.23
C ALA A 267 -0.67 -12.33 -8.97
N CYS A 268 -1.41 -11.79 -7.99
CA CYS A 268 -1.73 -12.54 -6.78
C CYS A 268 -2.52 -13.82 -7.06
N VAL A 269 -3.48 -13.77 -7.98
CA VAL A 269 -4.27 -14.94 -8.40
C VAL A 269 -3.35 -15.98 -9.06
N GLN A 270 -2.59 -15.57 -10.07
CA GLN A 270 -1.67 -16.44 -10.82
C GLN A 270 -0.65 -17.12 -9.90
N GLU A 271 -0.03 -16.37 -8.98
CA GLU A 271 0.91 -16.94 -8.04
C GLU A 271 0.25 -17.94 -7.08
N GLY A 272 -0.99 -17.69 -6.65
CA GLY A 272 -1.70 -18.62 -5.77
C GLY A 272 -2.04 -19.92 -6.46
N GLU A 273 -2.44 -19.87 -7.72
CA GLU A 273 -2.66 -21.06 -8.55
C GLU A 273 -1.36 -21.83 -8.80
N ALA A 274 -0.25 -21.13 -9.05
CA ALA A 274 1.07 -21.75 -9.16
C ALA A 274 1.46 -22.47 -7.86
N ARG A 275 1.25 -21.84 -6.70
CA ARG A 275 1.49 -22.46 -5.39
C ARG A 275 0.65 -23.71 -5.17
N ALA A 276 -0.65 -23.64 -5.47
CA ALA A 276 -1.56 -24.78 -5.31
C ALA A 276 -1.15 -25.99 -6.18
N ARG A 277 -0.67 -25.75 -7.41
CA ARG A 277 -0.15 -26.81 -8.29
C ARG A 277 1.07 -27.51 -7.68
N VAL A 278 2.05 -26.75 -7.21
CA VAL A 278 3.26 -27.31 -6.58
C VAL A 278 2.92 -28.11 -5.31
N GLU A 279 1.97 -27.64 -4.51
CA GLU A 279 1.51 -28.36 -3.32
C GLU A 279 0.81 -29.69 -3.66
N ALA A 280 0.00 -29.71 -4.72
CA ALA A 280 -0.67 -30.92 -5.21
C ALA A 280 0.33 -31.97 -5.73
N GLU A 281 1.32 -31.54 -6.52
CA GLU A 281 2.39 -32.42 -7.03
C GLU A 281 3.22 -33.03 -5.89
N ARG A 282 3.53 -32.22 -4.86
CA ARG A 282 4.26 -32.71 -3.68
C ARG A 282 3.44 -33.72 -2.88
N GLY A 283 2.13 -33.51 -2.76
CA GLY A 283 1.22 -34.44 -2.09
C GLY A 283 1.17 -35.81 -2.79
N ALA A 284 1.07 -35.82 -4.12
CA ALA A 284 1.05 -37.04 -4.92
C ALA A 284 2.34 -37.85 -4.80
N LYS A 285 3.51 -37.18 -4.80
CA LYS A 285 4.80 -37.86 -4.64
C LYS A 285 4.96 -38.53 -3.28
N ILE A 286 4.46 -37.91 -2.21
CA ILE A 286 4.51 -38.50 -0.86
C ILE A 286 3.63 -39.75 -0.76
N SER A 287 2.47 -39.78 -1.43
CA SER A 287 1.63 -40.99 -1.46
C SER A 287 2.28 -42.13 -2.25
N GLU A 288 2.97 -41.83 -3.36
CA GLU A 288 3.69 -42.85 -4.15
C GLU A 288 4.88 -43.44 -3.39
N ASP A 289 5.61 -42.64 -2.60
CA ASP A 289 6.74 -43.10 -1.80
C ASP A 289 6.32 -43.87 -0.52
N SER A 290 5.03 -43.91 -0.20
CA SER A 290 4.49 -44.55 1.02
C SER A 290 3.81 -45.92 0.78
N GLU A 291 3.74 -46.37 -0.48
CA GLU A 291 3.25 -47.70 -0.90
C GLU A 291 4.41 -48.67 -1.17
#